data_AF-A0A655JK98-F1
#
_entry.id   AF-A0A655JK98-F1
#
_cell.length_a   1.000
_cell.length_b   1.000
_cell.length_c   1.000
_cell.angle_alpha   90.00
_cell.angle_beta   90.00
_cell.angle_gamma   90.00
#
_symmetry.space_group_name_H-M   'P 1'
#
loop_
_entity.id
_entity.type
_entity.pdbx_description
1 polymer ?
#
loop_
_entity_poly.entity_id
_entity_poly.type
_entity_poly.pdbx_seq_one_letter_code
_entity_poly.pdbx_strand_id
1 'polypeptide(L)'
;MCLESAGGGLRVASAGKWLAAMAASEVAYVDLERRLFADLMWVYPFGDRHTAMTVLVCGADPTDIVNALNAALLSDDEMASPQRWQSYVDPFGDWHDDPCHEMPDAAGEFSAHRNSGESR
;
A
#
# COMPACT_ATOMS: atom_id res chain seq x y z
N MET A 1 -1.21 -1.42 -5.63
CA MET A 1 -1.00 -0.40 -4.58
C MET A 1 0.51 -0.19 -4.46
N CYS A 2 0.95 1.03 -4.18
CA CYS A 2 2.32 1.39 -3.89
C CYS A 2 2.33 2.05 -2.51
N LEU A 3 3.28 1.65 -1.67
CA LEU A 3 3.45 2.15 -0.32
C LEU A 3 4.90 2.62 -0.18
N GLU A 4 5.08 3.87 0.21
CA GLU A 4 6.38 4.49 0.43
C GLU A 4 6.35 5.17 1.79
N SER A 5 7.35 4.91 2.62
CA SER A 5 7.51 5.58 3.92
C SER A 5 8.96 5.94 4.16
N ALA A 6 9.18 7.15 4.67
CA ALA A 6 10.49 7.65 5.06
C ALA A 6 10.32 8.69 6.19
N GLY A 7 11.09 8.54 7.26
CA GLY A 7 10.93 9.37 8.44
C GLY A 7 9.51 9.24 9.02
N GLY A 8 8.83 10.36 9.27
CA GLY A 8 7.44 10.40 9.71
C GLY A 8 6.40 10.41 8.59
N GLY A 9 6.80 10.25 7.32
CA GLY A 9 5.88 10.28 6.18
C GLY A 9 5.43 8.91 5.71
N LEU A 10 4.20 8.82 5.24
CA LEU A 10 3.64 7.66 4.56
C LEU A 10 2.83 8.11 3.34
N ARG A 11 3.19 7.58 2.18
CA ARG A 11 2.44 7.74 0.94
C ARG A 11 1.85 6.42 0.51
N VAL A 12 0.55 6.45 0.22
CA VAL A 12 -0.20 5.32 -0.31
C VAL A 12 -0.83 5.70 -1.64
N ALA A 13 -0.59 4.91 -2.68
CA ALA A 13 -1.14 5.17 -4.01
C ALA A 13 -1.63 3.91 -4.72
N SER A 14 -2.61 4.07 -5.61
CA SER A 14 -2.99 3.02 -6.54
C SER A 14 -1.91 2.82 -7.60
N ALA A 15 -1.56 1.55 -7.87
CA ALA A 15 -0.59 1.17 -8.90
C ALA A 15 -1.28 0.56 -10.14
N GLY A 16 -2.57 0.83 -10.31
CA GLY A 16 -3.42 0.21 -11.32
C GLY A 16 -4.05 -1.10 -10.86
N LYS A 17 -4.96 -1.63 -11.68
CA LYS A 17 -5.66 -2.90 -11.42
C LYS A 17 -4.71 -4.08 -11.63
N TRP A 18 -4.84 -5.09 -10.77
CA TRP A 18 -4.28 -6.43 -10.98
C TRP A 18 -4.93 -7.10 -12.19
N LEU A 19 -4.19 -7.92 -12.94
CA LEU A 19 -4.74 -8.68 -14.07
C LEU A 19 -5.83 -9.64 -13.59
N ALA A 20 -5.69 -10.20 -12.40
CA ALA A 20 -6.70 -11.04 -11.75
C ALA A 20 -8.00 -10.30 -11.38
N ALA A 21 -8.06 -8.98 -11.55
CA ALA A 21 -9.25 -8.16 -11.37
C ALA A 21 -9.75 -7.53 -12.69
N MET A 22 -9.11 -7.84 -13.82
CA MET A 22 -9.46 -7.29 -15.15
C MET A 22 -10.39 -8.23 -15.91
N ALA A 23 -11.29 -7.66 -16.72
CA ALA A 23 -12.01 -8.40 -17.74
C ALA A 23 -11.08 -8.79 -18.90
N ALA A 24 -11.44 -9.82 -19.68
CA ALA A 24 -10.64 -10.26 -20.84
C ALA A 24 -10.41 -9.12 -21.87
N SER A 25 -11.38 -8.22 -22.03
CA SER A 25 -11.24 -7.04 -22.89
C SER A 25 -10.21 -6.03 -22.36
N GLU A 26 -10.10 -5.86 -21.03
CA GLU A 26 -9.08 -5.01 -20.42
C GLU A 26 -7.69 -5.64 -20.57
N VAL A 27 -7.57 -6.96 -20.34
CA VAL A 27 -6.30 -7.70 -20.48
C VAL A 27 -5.74 -7.65 -21.91
N ALA A 28 -6.61 -7.59 -22.93
CA ALA A 28 -6.20 -7.50 -24.33
C ALA A 28 -5.35 -6.25 -24.65
N TYR A 29 -5.49 -5.18 -23.86
CA TYR A 29 -4.71 -3.95 -24.00
C TYR A 29 -3.51 -3.87 -23.06
N VAL A 30 -3.29 -4.90 -22.22
CA VAL A 30 -2.13 -4.95 -21.33
C VAL A 30 -0.90 -5.39 -22.12
N ASP A 31 0.19 -4.65 -21.92
CA ASP A 31 1.49 -4.96 -22.50
C ASP A 31 1.89 -6.42 -22.27
N LEU A 32 2.52 -7.00 -23.30
CA LEU A 32 2.87 -8.43 -23.32
C LEU A 32 3.86 -8.77 -22.20
N GLU A 33 4.84 -7.91 -21.94
CA GLU A 33 5.85 -8.14 -20.90
C GLU A 33 5.18 -8.24 -19.53
N ARG A 34 4.27 -7.32 -19.20
CA ARG A 34 3.49 -7.35 -17.95
C ARG A 34 2.66 -8.63 -17.81
N ARG A 35 2.04 -9.10 -18.90
CA ARG A 35 1.27 -10.37 -18.88
C ARG A 35 2.18 -11.57 -18.61
N LEU A 36 3.33 -11.64 -19.27
CA LEU A 36 4.30 -12.72 -19.05
C LEU A 36 4.84 -12.75 -17.62
N PHE A 37 5.18 -11.59 -17.05
CA PHE A 37 5.62 -11.51 -15.66
C PHE A 37 4.53 -11.96 -14.69
N ALA A 38 3.28 -11.52 -14.91
CA ALA A 38 2.14 -11.93 -14.11
C ALA A 38 1.91 -13.45 -14.19
N ASP A 39 2.01 -14.05 -15.38
CA ASP A 39 1.86 -15.50 -15.58
C ASP A 39 2.94 -16.29 -14.82
N LEU A 40 4.19 -15.80 -14.80
CA LEU A 40 5.30 -16.45 -14.09
C LEU A 40 5.14 -16.45 -12.57
N MET A 41 4.47 -15.44 -12.01
CA MET A 41 4.25 -15.30 -10.56
C MET A 41 2.81 -15.64 -10.14
N TRP A 42 2.01 -16.20 -11.04
CA TRP A 42 0.59 -16.43 -10.79
C TRP A 42 0.38 -17.49 -9.71
N VAL A 43 -0.38 -17.15 -8.66
CA VAL A 43 -0.72 -18.09 -7.59
C VAL A 43 -2.22 -18.32 -7.58
N TYR A 44 -2.69 -19.55 -7.79
CA TYR A 44 -4.12 -19.85 -7.65
C TYR A 44 -4.53 -19.89 -6.16
N PRO A 45 -5.66 -19.26 -5.76
CA PRO A 45 -6.63 -18.50 -6.55
C PRO A 45 -6.38 -16.98 -6.64
N PHE A 46 -5.27 -16.49 -6.08
CA PHE A 46 -4.98 -15.06 -5.87
C PHE A 46 -4.49 -14.30 -7.11
N GLY A 47 -4.06 -15.00 -8.15
CA GLY A 47 -3.55 -14.44 -9.39
C GLY A 47 -2.23 -13.69 -9.26
N ASP A 48 -2.13 -12.52 -9.88
CA ASP A 48 -0.92 -11.70 -9.93
C ASP A 48 -0.75 -10.75 -8.73
N ARG A 49 -1.52 -10.93 -7.66
CA ARG A 49 -1.55 -10.05 -6.46
C ARG A 49 -0.33 -10.21 -5.55
N HIS A 50 0.85 -10.31 -6.13
CA HIS A 50 2.11 -10.42 -5.40
C HIS A 50 2.57 -9.03 -4.93
N THR A 51 2.86 -8.90 -3.64
CA THR A 51 3.41 -7.66 -3.04
C THR A 51 4.70 -8.00 -2.31
N ALA A 52 5.75 -7.22 -2.56
CA ALA A 52 7.00 -7.29 -1.82
C ALA A 52 7.32 -5.91 -1.23
N MET A 53 7.86 -5.90 -0.01
CA MET A 53 8.24 -4.68 0.70
C MET A 53 9.65 -4.82 1.25
N THR A 54 10.41 -3.73 1.23
CA THR A 54 11.74 -3.66 1.85
C THR A 54 11.72 -2.56 2.89
N VAL A 55 12.17 -2.88 4.11
CA VAL A 55 12.24 -1.94 5.22
C VAL A 55 13.69 -1.72 5.60
N LEU A 56 14.12 -0.46 5.65
CA LEU A 56 15.43 -0.06 6.12
C LEU A 56 15.29 0.50 7.53
N VAL A 57 16.05 -0.05 8.49
CA VAL A 57 15.95 0.32 9.90
C VAL A 57 17.28 0.83 10.43
N CYS A 58 17.23 1.80 11.33
CA CYS A 58 18.37 2.27 12.10
C CYS A 58 17.99 2.30 13.58
N GLY A 59 18.52 1.36 14.37
CA GLY A 59 18.28 1.28 15.82
C GLY A 59 16.93 0.66 16.25
N ALA A 60 15.99 0.44 15.33
CA ALA A 60 14.78 -0.33 15.60
C ALA A 60 15.04 -1.85 15.54
N ASP A 61 14.33 -2.62 16.35
CA ASP A 61 14.35 -4.09 16.26
C ASP A 61 13.54 -4.55 15.04
N PRO A 62 14.16 -5.27 14.07
CA PRO A 62 13.44 -5.82 12.92
C PRO A 62 12.29 -6.74 13.31
N THR A 63 12.38 -7.41 14.47
CA THR A 63 11.37 -8.34 14.96
C THR A 63 10.05 -7.64 15.26
N ASP A 64 10.12 -6.45 15.85
CA ASP A 64 8.92 -5.65 16.16
C ASP A 64 8.17 -5.27 14.89
N ILE A 65 8.91 -4.91 13.84
CA ILE A 65 8.35 -4.56 12.52
C ILE A 65 7.70 -5.78 11.87
N VAL A 66 8.41 -6.92 11.85
CA VAL A 66 7.87 -8.17 11.29
C VAL A 66 6.61 -8.61 12.05
N ASN A 67 6.61 -8.50 13.38
CA ASN A 67 5.46 -8.83 14.20
C ASN A 67 4.27 -7.91 13.92
N ALA A 68 4.49 -6.60 13.82
CA ALA A 68 3.45 -5.64 13.49
C ALA A 68 2.83 -5.91 12.10
N LEU A 69 3.66 -6.22 11.10
CA LEU A 69 3.19 -6.56 9.76
C LEU A 69 2.42 -7.89 9.73
N ASN A 70 2.91 -8.91 10.45
CA ASN A 70 2.21 -10.20 10.55
C ASN A 70 0.87 -10.06 11.29
N ALA A 71 0.80 -9.21 12.31
CA ALA A 71 -0.44 -8.94 13.03
C ALA A 71 -1.49 -8.22 12.16
N ALA A 72 -1.07 -7.57 11.07
CA ALA A 72 -1.96 -6.94 10.11
C ALA A 72 -2.43 -7.88 8.97
N LEU A 73 -1.95 -9.13 8.93
CA LEU A 73 -2.41 -10.12 7.96
C LEU A 73 -3.79 -10.65 8.33
N LEU A 74 -4.56 -11.03 7.31
CA LEU A 74 -5.79 -11.78 7.51
C LEU A 74 -5.46 -13.13 8.14
N SER A 75 -6.25 -13.50 9.15
CA SER A 75 -6.22 -14.83 9.75
C SER A 75 -6.78 -15.89 8.78
N ASP A 76 -6.54 -17.18 9.08
CA ASP A 76 -7.02 -18.29 8.25
C ASP A 76 -8.56 -18.29 8.12
N ASP A 77 -9.29 -17.96 9.19
CA ASP A 77 -10.75 -17.89 9.20
C ASP A 77 -11.28 -16.76 8.30
N GLU A 78 -10.58 -15.63 8.28
CA GLU A 78 -10.90 -14.49 7.42
C GLU A 78 -10.55 -14.79 5.96
N MET A 79 -9.43 -15.47 5.73
CA MET A 79 -9.03 -15.96 4.40
C MET A 79 -10.04 -16.97 3.84
N ALA A 80 -10.67 -17.78 4.70
CA ALA A 80 -11.73 -18.71 4.32
C ALA A 80 -13.06 -18.03 3.95
N SER A 81 -13.21 -16.72 4.20
CA SER A 81 -14.44 -15.95 3.95
C SER A 81 -14.25 -14.72 3.04
N PRO A 82 -13.81 -14.85 1.78
CA PRO A 82 -13.50 -13.70 0.91
C PRO A 82 -14.65 -12.71 0.70
N GLN A 83 -15.89 -13.17 0.80
CA GLN A 83 -17.08 -12.32 0.63
C GLN A 83 -17.20 -11.27 1.74
N ARG A 84 -16.56 -11.48 2.90
CA ARG A 84 -16.55 -10.51 4.01
C ARG A 84 -15.56 -9.38 3.81
N TRP A 85 -14.53 -9.54 2.98
CA TRP A 85 -13.45 -8.55 2.88
C TRP A 85 -13.94 -7.16 2.46
N GLN A 86 -14.99 -7.08 1.63
CA GLN A 86 -15.59 -5.81 1.21
C GLN A 86 -16.22 -5.01 2.36
N SER A 87 -16.49 -5.66 3.50
CA SER A 87 -17.04 -5.01 4.69
C SER A 87 -15.97 -4.52 5.67
N TYR A 88 -14.69 -4.85 5.42
CA TYR A 88 -13.60 -4.36 6.25
C TYR A 88 -13.40 -2.88 6.01
N VAL A 89 -13.19 -2.15 7.11
CA VAL A 89 -12.84 -0.74 7.05
C VAL A 89 -11.46 -0.64 6.41
N ASP A 90 -11.35 0.10 5.33
CA ASP A 90 -10.06 0.41 4.72
C ASP A 90 -9.34 1.45 5.62
N PRO A 91 -8.24 1.10 6.30
CA PRO A 91 -7.51 2.04 7.14
C PRO A 91 -6.82 3.12 6.29
N PHE A 92 -6.66 2.89 4.97
CA PHE A 92 -5.97 3.78 4.05
C PHE A 92 -6.88 4.72 3.25
N GLY A 93 -8.19 4.45 3.20
CA GLY A 93 -9.13 5.18 2.36
C GLY A 93 -8.71 5.23 0.88
N ASP A 94 -9.28 6.17 0.11
CA ASP A 94 -8.97 6.30 -1.32
C ASP A 94 -7.60 6.94 -1.60
N TRP A 95 -7.08 7.73 -0.65
CA TRP A 95 -5.81 8.47 -0.78
C TRP A 95 -5.32 8.95 0.59
N HIS A 96 -4.10 8.59 0.98
CA HIS A 96 -3.42 9.12 2.16
C HIS A 96 -2.06 9.71 1.79
N ASP A 97 -1.91 10.99 2.10
CA ASP A 97 -0.65 11.71 2.15
C ASP A 97 -0.55 12.22 3.59
N ASP A 98 0.04 11.42 4.48
CA ASP A 98 0.29 11.90 5.84
C ASP A 98 1.39 12.96 5.74
N PRO A 99 1.12 14.25 6.03
CA PRO A 99 2.16 15.24 6.05
C PRO A 99 3.17 14.77 7.09
N CYS A 100 4.42 14.54 6.65
CA CYS A 100 5.54 14.29 7.54
C CYS A 100 5.41 15.26 8.71
N HIS A 101 5.21 14.75 9.92
CA HIS A 101 5.11 15.58 11.12
C HIS A 101 6.25 16.61 11.07
N GLU A 102 5.91 17.90 11.03
CA GLU A 102 6.89 18.96 11.13
C GLU A 102 7.71 18.67 12.39
N MET A 103 8.99 18.35 12.22
CA MET A 103 9.89 18.25 13.36
C MET A 103 9.88 19.62 14.04
N PRO A 104 9.51 19.72 15.33
CA PRO A 104 9.59 20.99 16.02
C PRO A 104 11.02 21.50 15.92
N ASP A 105 11.16 22.80 15.65
CA ASP A 105 12.47 23.42 15.71
C ASP A 105 13.05 23.32 17.12
N ALA A 106 14.31 23.72 17.30
CA ALA A 106 14.97 23.64 18.61
C ALA A 106 14.25 24.45 19.72
N ALA A 107 13.24 25.27 19.38
CA ALA A 107 12.42 26.06 20.28
C ALA A 107 11.03 25.46 20.54
N GLY A 108 10.61 24.40 19.83
CA GLY A 108 9.34 23.71 20.06
C GLY A 108 8.14 24.32 19.33
N GLU A 109 8.34 25.19 18.33
CA GLU A 109 7.24 25.79 17.57
C GLU A 109 6.92 25.00 16.29
N PHE A 110 5.63 24.72 16.07
CA PHE A 110 5.09 24.13 14.84
C PHE A 110 4.62 25.25 13.91
N SER A 111 5.33 25.48 12.80
CA SER A 111 4.96 26.52 11.82
C SER A 111 4.16 25.94 10.67
N ALA A 112 2.84 25.86 10.86
CA ALA A 112 1.93 25.43 9.81
C ALA A 112 1.97 26.37 8.58
N HIS A 113 2.64 25.97 7.52
CA HIS A 113 2.56 26.63 6.23
C HIS A 113 1.20 26.32 5.57
N ARG A 114 0.23 27.25 5.70
CA ARG A 114 -1.01 27.23 4.92
C ARG A 114 -0.69 27.51 3.45
N ASN A 115 -0.62 26.48 2.62
CA ASN A 115 -0.60 26.69 1.18
C ASN A 115 -2.05 26.94 0.71
N SER A 116 -2.35 28.19 0.38
CA SER A 116 -3.65 28.60 -0.12
C SER A 116 -3.77 28.12 -1.56
N GLY A 117 -4.74 27.23 -1.83
CA GLY A 117 -4.99 26.74 -3.17
C GLY A 117 -5.36 27.86 -4.14
N GLU A 118 -4.65 27.92 -5.27
CA GLU A 118 -5.07 28.70 -6.42
C GLU A 118 -5.57 27.72 -7.49
N SER A 119 -6.90 27.68 -7.65
CA SER A 119 -7.55 27.03 -8.79
C SER A 119 -7.20 27.77 -10.08
N ARG A 120 -6.77 27.03 -11.10
CA ARG A 120 -7.16 27.27 -12.51
C ARG A 120 -6.94 26.05 -13.39
#